data_AF-A0A8T7E3M8-F1
#
_entry.id   AF-A0A8T7E3M8-F1
#
_cell.length_a   1.000
_cell.length_b   1.000
_cell.length_c   1.000
_cell.angle_alpha   90.00
_cell.angle_beta   90.00
_cell.angle_gamma   90.00
#
_symmetry.space_group_name_H-M   'P 1'
#
loop_
_entity.id
_entity.type
_entity.pdbx_description
1 polymer ?
#
loop_
_entity_poly.entity_id
_entity_poly.type
_entity_poly.pdbx_seq_one_letter_code
_entity_poly.pdbx_strand_id
1 'polypeptide(L)'
;DKIPPVEIADKVVEYCGITPEQLTLVLTPTTSLAGSMQVVGRVLEVALHKAHELGFPLDDIVDGTGAAPLCPPGSDFLTAMGRTNDAILFGGQVHLFVAGDEAAAADLARQLPSATSDDFGRPFAEVFKATGYDFYKIDPMLFSPARVAVTALETGRTFHAGELREDLLDTSFGSGD
;
A
#
# COMPACT_ATOMS: atom_id res chain seq x y z
N ASP A 1 17.68 -9.17 -1.24
CA ASP A 1 18.75 -8.38 -1.90
C ASP A 1 19.69 -9.24 -2.77
N LYS A 2 19.63 -10.57 -2.71
CA LYS A 2 20.48 -11.47 -3.50
C LYS A 2 19.77 -11.97 -4.77
N ILE A 3 20.57 -12.32 -5.77
CA ILE A 3 20.10 -13.01 -6.98
C ILE A 3 19.40 -14.31 -6.56
N PRO A 4 18.17 -14.57 -7.06
CA PRO A 4 17.45 -15.79 -6.71
C PRO A 4 18.22 -17.03 -7.18
N PRO A 5 18.29 -18.09 -6.36
CA PRO A 5 18.81 -19.38 -6.80
C PRO A 5 18.04 -19.92 -8.01
N VAL A 6 18.71 -20.73 -8.84
CA VAL A 6 18.11 -21.29 -10.07
C VAL A 6 16.87 -22.13 -9.73
N GLU A 7 16.88 -22.83 -8.60
CA GLU A 7 15.76 -23.65 -8.13
C GLU A 7 14.50 -22.84 -7.84
N ILE A 8 14.63 -21.54 -7.54
CA ILE A 8 13.48 -20.64 -7.39
C ILE A 8 12.95 -20.24 -8.77
N ALA A 9 13.84 -19.96 -9.73
CA ALA A 9 13.43 -19.66 -11.10
C ALA A 9 12.71 -20.85 -11.73
N ASP A 10 13.23 -22.08 -11.57
CA ASP A 10 12.63 -23.31 -12.08
C ASP A 10 11.20 -23.52 -11.55
N LYS A 11 10.99 -23.26 -10.25
CA LYS A 11 9.64 -23.33 -9.64
C LYS A 11 8.67 -22.31 -10.23
N VAL A 12 9.14 -21.09 -10.49
CA VAL A 12 8.30 -20.06 -11.13
C VAL A 12 7.93 -20.49 -12.55
N VAL A 13 8.88 -21.03 -13.32
CA VAL A 13 8.64 -21.57 -14.66
C VAL A 13 7.57 -22.67 -14.62
N GLU A 14 7.70 -23.63 -13.69
CA GLU A 14 6.74 -24.72 -13.51
C GLU A 14 5.34 -24.20 -13.17
N TYR A 15 5.21 -23.34 -12.16
CA TYR A 15 3.92 -22.82 -11.72
C TYR A 15 3.25 -21.90 -12.74
N CYS A 16 4.03 -21.18 -13.53
CA CYS A 16 3.51 -20.35 -14.61
C CYS A 16 3.25 -21.13 -15.91
N GLY A 17 3.74 -22.36 -16.05
CA GLY A 17 3.57 -23.17 -17.27
C GLY A 17 4.27 -22.57 -18.49
N ILE A 18 5.40 -21.88 -18.29
CA ILE A 18 6.18 -21.22 -19.35
C ILE A 18 7.51 -21.95 -19.58
N THR A 19 8.32 -21.49 -20.54
CA THR A 19 9.72 -21.92 -20.66
C THR A 19 10.68 -20.94 -19.97
N PRO A 20 11.90 -21.37 -19.61
CA PRO A 20 12.88 -20.48 -18.96
C PRO A 20 13.21 -19.22 -19.77
N GLU A 21 13.21 -19.29 -21.10
CA GLU A 21 13.48 -18.16 -22.00
C GLU A 21 12.37 -17.11 -21.99
N GLN A 22 11.17 -17.47 -21.52
CA GLN A 22 10.03 -16.57 -21.36
C GLN A 22 9.99 -15.92 -19.97
N LEU A 23 10.83 -16.37 -19.03
CA LEU A 23 10.88 -15.81 -17.69
C LEU A 23 11.85 -14.63 -17.63
N THR A 24 11.36 -13.48 -17.13
CA THR A 24 12.21 -12.36 -16.73
C THR A 24 11.96 -12.06 -15.25
N LEU A 25 13.03 -12.06 -14.45
CA LEU A 25 12.98 -11.73 -13.03
C LEU A 25 13.57 -10.34 -12.79
N VAL A 26 12.78 -9.45 -12.19
CA VAL A 26 13.22 -8.12 -11.77
C VAL A 26 13.51 -8.14 -10.28
N LEU A 27 14.76 -7.91 -9.90
CA LEU A 27 15.20 -7.87 -8.49
C LEU A 27 15.55 -6.44 -8.08
N THR A 28 14.85 -5.93 -7.07
CA THR A 28 15.12 -4.59 -6.49
C THR A 28 15.18 -4.68 -4.96
N PRO A 29 16.31 -4.38 -4.30
CA PRO A 29 16.35 -4.27 -2.85
C PRO A 29 15.42 -3.16 -2.33
N THR A 30 14.78 -3.34 -1.17
CA THR A 30 13.92 -2.32 -0.55
C THR A 30 14.67 -1.01 -0.27
N THR A 31 15.97 -1.09 0.01
CA THR A 31 16.87 0.05 0.23
C THR A 31 17.26 0.81 -1.04
N SER A 32 16.84 0.34 -2.22
CA SER A 32 17.13 0.99 -3.50
C SER A 32 16.00 1.91 -3.94
N LEU A 33 16.30 2.91 -4.77
CA LEU A 33 15.29 3.80 -5.34
C LEU A 33 14.19 3.05 -6.10
N ALA A 34 14.56 2.00 -6.86
CA ALA A 34 13.59 1.17 -7.58
C ALA A 34 12.71 0.36 -6.60
N GLY A 35 13.29 -0.12 -5.50
CA GLY A 35 12.56 -0.79 -4.43
C GLY A 35 11.57 0.13 -3.73
N SER A 36 11.99 1.36 -3.41
CA SER A 36 11.09 2.36 -2.86
C SER A 36 9.97 2.73 -3.84
N MET A 37 10.32 2.98 -5.10
CA MET A 37 9.34 3.33 -6.14
C MET A 37 8.29 2.24 -6.33
N GLN A 38 8.68 0.97 -6.42
CA GLN A 38 7.70 -0.10 -6.64
C GLN A 38 6.79 -0.31 -5.44
N VAL A 39 7.27 -0.12 -4.20
CA VAL A 39 6.40 -0.22 -3.02
C VAL A 39 5.44 0.96 -2.99
N VAL A 40 5.94 2.20 -3.08
CA VAL A 40 5.12 3.42 -3.04
C VAL A 40 4.09 3.45 -4.18
N GLY A 41 4.46 2.94 -5.36
CA GLY A 41 3.56 2.83 -6.51
C GLY A 41 2.36 1.91 -6.30
N ARG A 42 2.35 1.07 -5.25
CA ARG A 42 1.22 0.21 -4.88
C ARG A 42 0.12 0.92 -4.11
N VAL A 43 0.19 2.24 -3.92
CA VAL A 43 -0.84 3.02 -3.20
C VAL A 43 -2.27 2.74 -3.68
N LEU A 44 -2.49 2.52 -4.99
CA LEU A 44 -3.79 2.11 -5.52
C LEU A 44 -4.10 0.64 -5.18
N GLU A 45 -3.13 -0.26 -5.32
CA GLU A 45 -3.28 -1.68 -5.01
C GLU A 45 -3.67 -1.91 -3.55
N VAL A 46 -3.07 -1.21 -2.59
CA VAL A 46 -3.43 -1.36 -1.16
C VAL A 46 -4.86 -0.90 -0.89
N ALA A 47 -5.37 0.11 -1.62
CA ALA A 47 -6.75 0.54 -1.48
C ALA A 47 -7.71 -0.51 -2.06
N LEU A 48 -7.36 -1.15 -3.18
CA LEU A 48 -8.13 -2.25 -3.75
C LEU A 48 -8.10 -3.48 -2.82
N HIS A 49 -6.94 -3.81 -2.25
CA HIS A 49 -6.80 -4.90 -1.29
C HIS A 49 -7.70 -4.67 -0.07
N LYS A 50 -7.67 -3.46 0.52
CA LYS A 50 -8.57 -3.15 1.64
C LYS A 50 -10.04 -3.12 1.24
N ALA A 51 -10.39 -2.63 0.06
CA ALA A 51 -11.75 -2.71 -0.44
C ALA A 51 -12.24 -4.18 -0.48
N HIS A 52 -11.40 -5.10 -0.97
CA HIS A 52 -11.69 -6.53 -0.96
C HIS A 52 -11.89 -7.09 0.45
N GLU A 53 -10.99 -6.77 1.37
CA GLU A 53 -11.08 -7.22 2.78
C GLU A 53 -12.32 -6.67 3.50
N LEU A 54 -12.76 -5.46 3.13
CA LEU A 54 -14.03 -4.87 3.60
C LEU A 54 -15.27 -5.51 2.96
N GLY A 55 -15.08 -6.45 2.03
CA GLY A 55 -16.16 -7.13 1.31
C GLY A 55 -16.78 -6.30 0.19
N PHE A 56 -16.13 -5.21 -0.24
CA PHE A 56 -16.59 -4.45 -1.39
C PHE A 56 -16.34 -5.27 -2.68
N PRO A 57 -17.34 -5.44 -3.56
CA PRO A 57 -17.16 -6.16 -4.81
C PRO A 57 -16.14 -5.45 -5.71
N LEU A 58 -15.01 -6.09 -6.00
CA LEU A 58 -13.97 -5.47 -6.85
C LEU A 58 -14.46 -5.22 -8.28
N ASP A 59 -15.42 -6.01 -8.77
CA ASP A 59 -16.06 -5.81 -10.08
C ASP A 59 -16.86 -4.50 -10.15
N ASP A 60 -17.26 -3.95 -9.00
CA ASP A 60 -17.94 -2.66 -8.92
C ASP A 60 -16.95 -1.48 -8.91
N ILE A 61 -15.63 -1.72 -8.79
CA ILE A 61 -14.60 -0.68 -8.95
C ILE A 61 -14.25 -0.58 -10.44
N VAL A 62 -14.78 0.46 -11.09
CA VAL A 62 -14.64 0.66 -12.54
C VAL A 62 -13.28 1.23 -12.91
N ASP A 63 -12.78 2.18 -12.11
CA ASP A 63 -11.49 2.83 -12.33
C ASP A 63 -10.92 3.39 -11.02
N GLY A 64 -9.63 3.74 -11.02
CA GLY A 64 -9.02 4.40 -9.89
C GLY A 64 -7.66 5.02 -10.21
N THR A 65 -7.30 6.03 -9.43
CA THR A 65 -5.98 6.66 -9.46
C THR A 65 -5.41 6.73 -8.06
N GLY A 66 -4.09 6.63 -7.94
CA GLY A 66 -3.39 6.71 -6.68
C GLY A 66 -2.05 7.42 -6.81
N ALA A 67 -1.67 8.18 -5.79
CA ALA A 67 -0.37 8.83 -5.69
C ALA A 67 0.12 8.83 -4.24
N ALA A 68 1.43 8.66 -4.04
CA ALA A 68 2.08 8.74 -2.75
C ALA A 68 3.48 9.37 -2.92
N PRO A 69 4.02 10.07 -1.90
CA PRO A 69 5.34 10.67 -1.98
C PRO A 69 6.42 9.59 -2.04
N LEU A 70 7.41 9.76 -2.91
CA LEU A 70 8.57 8.88 -2.92
C LEU A 70 9.43 9.18 -1.69
N CYS A 71 9.63 8.18 -0.84
CA CYS A 71 10.44 8.33 0.37
C CYS A 71 11.95 8.35 0.06
N PRO A 72 12.78 9.00 0.91
CA PRO A 72 14.23 8.82 0.87
C PRO A 72 14.60 7.35 1.08
N PRO A 73 15.52 6.78 0.29
CA PRO A 73 15.99 5.41 0.50
C PRO A 73 16.52 5.22 1.93
N GLY A 74 16.15 4.11 2.58
CA GLY A 74 16.68 3.75 3.89
C GLY A 74 18.09 3.18 3.80
N SER A 75 18.91 3.43 4.82
CA SER A 75 20.27 2.87 4.92
C SER A 75 20.27 1.36 5.21
N ASP A 76 19.22 0.86 5.86
CA ASP A 76 18.98 -0.56 6.14
C ASP A 76 17.54 -0.99 5.79
N PHE A 77 17.30 -2.30 5.85
CA PHE A 77 16.01 -2.90 5.48
C PHE A 77 14.84 -2.42 6.34
N LEU A 78 15.00 -2.32 7.65
CA LEU A 78 13.93 -1.95 8.56
C LEU A 78 13.52 -0.48 8.33
N THR A 79 14.50 0.40 8.19
CA THR A 79 14.28 1.81 7.87
C THR A 79 13.63 1.99 6.49
N ALA A 80 14.13 1.28 5.46
CA ALA A 80 13.56 1.36 4.11
C ALA A 80 12.12 0.80 4.06
N MET A 81 11.85 -0.31 4.76
CA MET A 81 10.51 -0.89 4.87
C MET A 81 9.56 0.06 5.60
N GLY A 82 10.00 0.68 6.71
CA GLY A 82 9.20 1.67 7.43
C GLY A 82 8.82 2.85 6.53
N ARG A 83 9.81 3.52 5.95
CA ARG A 83 9.60 4.70 5.10
C ARG A 83 8.71 4.44 3.88
N THR A 84 8.88 3.29 3.22
CA THR A 84 8.07 2.94 2.04
C THR A 84 6.61 2.64 2.38
N ASN A 85 6.33 2.04 3.55
CA ASN A 85 4.95 1.89 4.03
C ASN A 85 4.38 3.23 4.49
N ASP A 86 5.14 4.01 5.27
CA ASP A 86 4.72 5.31 5.79
C ASP A 86 4.37 6.31 4.68
N ALA A 87 5.07 6.24 3.54
CA ALA A 87 4.71 6.99 2.34
C ALA A 87 3.27 6.77 1.89
N ILE A 88 2.77 5.53 1.99
CA ILE A 88 1.40 5.15 1.65
C ILE A 88 0.45 5.50 2.80
N LEU A 89 0.79 5.06 4.01
CA LEU A 89 -0.04 5.22 5.22
C LEU A 89 -0.35 6.67 5.56
N PHE A 90 0.62 7.57 5.34
CA PHE A 90 0.54 8.98 5.74
C PHE A 90 0.50 9.95 4.57
N GLY A 91 0.99 9.54 3.40
CA GLY A 91 1.05 10.37 2.19
C GLY A 91 0.20 9.88 1.02
N GLY A 92 -0.33 8.65 1.10
CA GLY A 92 -1.07 8.03 0.02
C GLY A 92 -2.43 8.68 -0.21
N GLN A 93 -2.73 8.97 -1.47
CA GLN A 93 -3.97 9.55 -1.93
C GLN A 93 -4.56 8.64 -2.99
N VAL A 94 -5.82 8.24 -2.82
CA VAL A 94 -6.52 7.40 -3.78
C VAL A 94 -7.86 8.02 -4.14
N HIS A 95 -8.23 7.90 -5.41
CA HIS A 95 -9.57 8.18 -5.89
C HIS A 95 -10.08 6.94 -6.64
N LEU A 96 -11.17 6.35 -6.14
CA LEU A 96 -11.87 5.24 -6.79
C LEU A 96 -13.15 5.73 -7.46
N PHE A 97 -13.48 5.15 -8.60
CA PHE A 97 -14.73 5.34 -9.32
C PHE A 97 -15.50 4.01 -9.28
N VAL A 98 -16.64 4.01 -8.62
CA VAL A 98 -17.40 2.78 -8.34
C VAL A 98 -18.79 2.85 -8.94
N ALA A 99 -19.27 1.71 -9.42
CA ALA A 99 -20.65 1.48 -9.78
C ALA A 99 -21.45 1.00 -8.54
N GLY A 100 -22.77 0.97 -8.66
CA GLY A 100 -23.68 0.41 -7.66
C GLY A 100 -24.28 1.46 -6.71
N ASP A 101 -24.43 1.06 -5.44
CA ASP A 101 -25.15 1.85 -4.44
C ASP A 101 -24.30 3.01 -3.88
N GLU A 102 -24.91 4.20 -3.80
CA GLU A 102 -24.26 5.39 -3.27
C GLU A 102 -23.87 5.20 -1.79
N ALA A 103 -24.70 4.50 -1.00
CA ALA A 103 -24.37 4.27 0.41
C ALA A 103 -23.17 3.33 0.56
N ALA A 104 -23.02 2.33 -0.32
CA ALA A 104 -21.83 1.48 -0.36
C ALA A 104 -20.57 2.29 -0.73
N ALA A 105 -20.66 3.22 -1.68
CA ALA A 105 -19.55 4.12 -2.02
C ALA A 105 -19.14 5.02 -0.84
N ALA A 106 -20.12 5.59 -0.14
CA ALA A 106 -19.89 6.41 1.05
C ALA A 106 -19.26 5.61 2.19
N ASP A 107 -19.72 4.38 2.41
CA ASP A 107 -19.20 3.49 3.44
C ASP A 107 -17.78 3.02 3.13
N LEU A 108 -17.50 2.67 1.88
CA LEU A 108 -16.15 2.36 1.40
C LEU A 108 -15.20 3.54 1.64
N ALA A 109 -15.60 4.75 1.25
CA ALA A 109 -14.77 5.95 1.47
C ALA A 109 -14.41 6.11 2.95
N ARG A 110 -15.38 5.96 3.86
CA ARG A 110 -15.18 6.11 5.31
C ARG A 110 -14.21 5.08 5.89
N GLN A 111 -14.19 3.87 5.35
CA GLN A 111 -13.43 2.75 5.91
C GLN A 111 -12.04 2.56 5.30
N LEU A 112 -11.80 3.01 4.07
CA LEU A 112 -10.52 2.83 3.40
C LEU A 112 -9.30 3.48 4.08
N PRO A 113 -9.37 4.69 4.67
CA PRO A 113 -8.19 5.35 5.20
C PRO A 113 -7.41 4.53 6.23
N SER A 114 -6.09 4.68 6.27
CA SER A 114 -5.21 4.06 7.28
C SER A 114 -5.57 4.45 8.71
N ALA A 115 -6.09 5.66 8.90
CA ALA A 115 -6.54 6.19 10.19
C ALA A 115 -7.69 5.41 10.85
N THR A 116 -8.31 4.46 10.14
CA THR A 116 -9.34 3.57 10.73
C THR A 116 -8.74 2.37 11.47
N SER A 117 -7.42 2.17 11.38
CA SER A 117 -6.71 1.09 12.06
C SER A 117 -6.33 1.50 13.48
N ASP A 118 -6.42 0.57 14.43
CA ASP A 118 -6.00 0.79 15.83
C ASP A 118 -4.47 0.96 15.97
N ASP A 119 -3.69 0.50 14.99
CA ASP A 119 -2.23 0.63 14.96
C ASP A 119 -1.74 1.95 14.33
N PHE A 120 -2.65 2.80 13.87
CA PHE A 120 -2.31 4.08 13.24
C PHE A 120 -1.77 5.11 14.25
N GLY A 121 -0.91 6.01 13.76
CA GLY A 121 -0.50 7.22 14.50
C GLY A 121 0.99 7.30 14.86
N ARG A 122 1.80 6.33 14.44
CA ARG A 122 3.27 6.34 14.58
C ARG A 122 3.93 5.65 13.39
N PRO A 123 5.22 5.93 13.09
CA PRO A 123 5.93 5.30 11.98
C PRO A 123 5.87 3.77 12.00
N PHE A 124 5.74 3.16 10.82
CA PHE A 124 5.55 1.71 10.68
C PHE A 124 6.68 0.90 11.30
N ALA A 125 7.92 1.40 11.25
CA ALA A 125 9.06 0.74 11.91
C ALA A 125 8.87 0.63 13.44
N GLU A 126 8.23 1.63 14.07
CA GLU A 126 7.91 1.59 15.50
C GLU A 126 6.77 0.62 15.80
N VAL A 127 5.73 0.59 14.96
CA VAL A 127 4.64 -0.40 15.04
C VAL A 127 5.23 -1.82 14.97
N PHE A 128 6.05 -2.09 13.95
CA PHE A 128 6.64 -3.41 13.72
C PHE A 128 7.60 -3.83 14.84
N LYS A 129 8.36 -2.88 15.40
CA LYS A 129 9.18 -3.14 16.59
C LYS A 129 8.33 -3.45 17.83
N ALA A 130 7.23 -2.73 18.03
CA ALA A 130 6.32 -2.93 19.16
C ALA A 130 5.62 -4.30 19.13
N THR A 131 5.39 -4.88 17.95
CA THR A 131 4.84 -6.24 17.82
C THR A 131 5.89 -7.35 17.95
N GLY A 132 7.15 -7.00 18.14
CA GLY A 132 8.26 -7.95 18.19
C GLY A 132 8.65 -8.48 16.82
N TYR A 133 8.52 -7.65 15.78
CA TYR A 133 8.80 -7.98 14.38
C TYR A 133 7.88 -9.08 13.81
N ASP A 134 6.64 -9.10 14.28
CA ASP A 134 5.62 -10.07 13.87
C ASP A 134 4.49 -9.34 13.12
N PHE A 135 4.41 -9.57 11.81
CA PHE A 135 3.39 -8.97 10.95
C PHE A 135 1.97 -9.43 11.30
N TYR A 136 1.80 -10.65 11.83
CA TYR A 136 0.47 -11.18 12.17
C TYR A 136 -0.18 -10.48 13.37
N LYS A 137 0.60 -9.66 14.09
CA LYS A 137 0.11 -8.86 15.22
C LYS A 137 -0.20 -7.41 14.84
N ILE A 138 0.08 -7.01 13.60
CA ILE A 138 -0.29 -5.71 13.08
C ILE A 138 -1.69 -5.85 12.48
N ASP A 139 -2.56 -4.90 12.74
CA ASP A 139 -3.85 -4.82 12.08
C ASP A 139 -3.66 -4.78 10.55
N PRO A 140 -4.15 -5.79 9.80
CA PRO A 140 -4.01 -5.83 8.36
C PRO A 140 -4.65 -4.61 7.68
N MET A 141 -5.62 -3.96 8.32
CA MET A 141 -6.27 -2.75 7.79
C MET A 141 -5.39 -1.49 7.90
N LEU A 142 -4.22 -1.58 8.53
CA LEU A 142 -3.24 -0.49 8.56
C LEU A 142 -2.65 -0.21 7.17
N PHE A 143 -2.51 -1.23 6.31
CA PHE A 143 -1.94 -1.12 4.97
C PHE A 143 -2.94 -0.46 4.01
N SER A 144 -3.04 0.85 4.12
CA SER A 144 -4.10 1.66 3.50
C SER A 144 -3.60 3.04 3.12
N PRO A 145 -4.25 3.73 2.16
CA PRO A 145 -3.93 5.12 1.86
C PRO A 145 -4.30 6.07 3.01
N ALA A 146 -3.60 7.20 3.10
CA ALA A 146 -3.87 8.24 4.08
C ALA A 146 -5.20 8.97 3.81
N ARG A 147 -5.46 9.31 2.54
CA ARG A 147 -6.64 10.07 2.10
C ARG A 147 -7.31 9.41 0.91
N VAL A 148 -8.64 9.37 0.92
CA VAL A 148 -9.43 8.69 -0.09
C VAL A 148 -10.56 9.56 -0.60
N ALA A 149 -10.84 9.45 -1.89
CA ALA A 149 -12.08 9.85 -2.54
C ALA A 149 -12.74 8.63 -3.19
N VAL A 150 -14.06 8.48 -3.07
CA VAL A 150 -14.83 7.47 -3.80
C VAL A 150 -15.99 8.15 -4.50
N THR A 151 -16.04 8.06 -5.82
CA THR A 151 -17.13 8.58 -6.65
C THR A 151 -18.10 7.46 -7.01
N ALA A 152 -19.37 7.61 -6.63
CA ALA A 152 -20.46 6.78 -7.16
C ALA A 152 -20.82 7.27 -8.57
N LEU A 153 -20.64 6.42 -9.58
CA LEU A 153 -20.78 6.81 -10.99
C LEU A 153 -22.24 7.10 -11.38
N GLU A 154 -23.19 6.42 -10.74
CA GLU A 154 -24.63 6.54 -11.00
C GLU A 154 -25.18 7.92 -10.60
N THR A 155 -24.62 8.52 -9.55
CA THR A 155 -25.08 9.79 -8.99
C THR A 155 -24.10 10.94 -9.21
N GLY A 156 -22.84 10.62 -9.54
CA GLY A 156 -21.75 11.58 -9.66
C GLY A 156 -21.26 12.15 -8.32
N ARG A 157 -21.79 11.67 -7.19
CA ARG A 157 -21.37 12.13 -5.87
C ARG A 157 -20.05 11.51 -5.46
N THR A 158 -19.21 12.32 -4.80
CA THR A 158 -17.90 11.89 -4.32
C THR A 158 -17.82 12.06 -2.81
N PHE A 159 -17.37 11.00 -2.14
CA PHE A 159 -17.20 10.92 -0.70
C PHE A 159 -15.72 10.96 -0.38
N HIS A 160 -15.35 11.76 0.62
CA HIS A 160 -13.96 11.96 1.03
C HIS A 160 -13.76 11.53 2.48
N ALA A 161 -12.65 10.87 2.77
CA ALA A 161 -12.25 10.53 4.13
C ALA A 161 -10.73 10.42 4.26
N GLY A 162 -10.27 10.44 5.51
CA GLY A 162 -8.84 10.43 5.83
C GLY A 162 -8.18 11.78 5.54
N GLU A 163 -6.90 11.84 5.87
CA GLU A 163 -6.09 13.05 5.77
C GLU A 163 -4.62 12.69 5.55
N LEU A 164 -3.87 13.62 4.96
CA LEU A 164 -2.42 13.49 4.90
C LEU A 164 -1.83 13.81 6.26
N ARG A 165 -0.82 13.05 6.66
CA ARG A 165 -0.11 13.24 7.92
C ARG A 165 1.34 13.62 7.66
N GLU A 166 1.52 14.88 7.27
CA GLU A 166 2.83 15.49 7.03
C GLU A 166 3.73 15.40 8.27
N ASP A 167 3.16 15.54 9.47
CA ASP A 167 3.87 15.38 10.74
C ASP A 167 4.47 13.97 10.93
N LEU A 168 3.75 12.93 10.52
CA LEU A 168 4.22 11.54 10.58
C LEU A 168 5.19 11.22 9.43
N LEU A 169 4.98 11.79 8.25
CA LEU A 169 5.94 11.72 7.15
C LEU A 169 7.27 12.39 7.52
N ASP A 170 7.23 13.58 8.12
CA ASP A 170 8.42 14.29 8.59
C ASP A 170 9.14 13.51 9.68
N THR A 171 8.39 12.84 10.58
CA THR A 171 8.99 11.95 11.58
C THR A 171 9.67 10.75 10.91
N SER A 172 8.99 10.09 9.95
CA SER A 172 9.50 8.90 9.24
C SER A 172 10.70 9.21 8.33
N PHE A 173 10.64 10.33 7.59
CA PHE A 173 11.63 10.69 6.57
C PHE A 173 12.74 11.59 7.11
N GLY A 174 12.42 12.43 8.10
CA GLY A 174 13.31 13.41 8.71
C GLY A 174 14.14 12.88 9.88
N SER A 175 13.85 11.66 10.37
CA SER A 175 14.78 10.92 11.23
C SER A 175 16.03 10.59 10.40
N GLY A 176 17.02 11.48 10.45
CA GLY A 176 18.34 11.24 9.89
C GLY A 176 19.02 10.09 10.63
N ASP A 177 19.58 9.16 9.86
CA ASP A 177 20.46 8.10 10.37
C ASP A 177 21.83 8.67 10.79
#